data_AF-N1V2T5-F1
#
_entry.id   AF-N1V2T5-F1
#
_cell.length_a   1.000
_cell.length_b   1.000
_cell.length_c   1.000
_cell.angle_alpha   90.00
_cell.angle_beta   90.00
_cell.angle_gamma   90.00
#
_symmetry.space_group_name_H-M   'P 1'
#
loop_
_entity.id
_entity.type
_entity.pdbx_description
1 polymer ?
#
loop_
_entity_poly.entity_id
_entity_poly.type
_entity_poly.pdbx_seq_one_letter_code
_entity_poly.pdbx_strand_id
1 'polypeptide(L)'
;MHRPTEKTPLRREAGNPDTPPDRMRELIHLEGNRADGDSDAGWCREIVAANPSAPADVLAELAADQNDCIARLGVAQNPVATARLVETLVDDPNTMVANAARERLGLPKHPLPGPRVMGGPFRFNPRTGRFE
;
A
#
# COMPACT_ATOMS: atom_id res chain seq x y z
N MET A 1 -18.09 29.12 -28.28
CA MET A 1 -16.66 28.99 -27.91
C MET A 1 -16.57 27.96 -26.79
N HIS A 2 -15.84 26.88 -27.07
CA HIS A 2 -15.45 25.72 -26.24
C HIS A 2 -16.19 25.44 -24.92
N ARG A 3 -16.94 24.33 -24.93
CA ARG A 3 -17.39 23.61 -23.73
C ARG A 3 -16.17 23.29 -22.84
N PRO A 4 -16.27 23.43 -21.50
CA PRO A 4 -15.25 22.89 -20.62
C PRO A 4 -15.23 21.37 -20.86
N THR A 5 -14.08 20.83 -21.23
CA THR A 5 -13.89 19.40 -21.35
C THR A 5 -14.24 18.77 -20.00
N GLU A 6 -15.29 17.96 -19.95
CA GLU A 6 -15.60 17.05 -18.86
C GLU A 6 -14.46 16.02 -18.77
N LYS A 7 -13.29 16.45 -18.28
CA LYS A 7 -12.24 15.52 -17.86
C LYS A 7 -12.84 14.79 -16.66
N THR A 8 -13.19 13.53 -16.86
CA THR A 8 -13.58 12.66 -15.75
C THR A 8 -12.44 12.72 -14.72
N PRO A 9 -12.73 12.98 -13.44
CA PRO A 9 -11.67 13.11 -12.44
C PRO A 9 -10.90 11.79 -12.39
N LEU A 10 -9.57 11.83 -12.35
CA LEU A 10 -8.73 10.63 -12.50
C LEU A 10 -9.02 9.59 -11.42
N ARG A 11 -9.34 10.05 -10.21
CA ARG A 11 -9.84 9.23 -9.09
C ARG A 11 -11.11 8.43 -9.43
N ARG A 12 -11.99 8.97 -10.27
CA ARG A 12 -13.22 8.27 -10.72
C ARG A 12 -12.90 7.20 -11.75
N GLU A 13 -11.94 7.45 -12.63
CA GLU A 13 -11.42 6.40 -13.53
C GLU A 13 -10.74 5.29 -12.73
N ALA A 14 -9.89 5.64 -11.76
CA ALA A 14 -9.20 4.67 -10.91
C ALA A 14 -10.17 3.74 -10.15
N GLY A 15 -11.30 4.27 -9.68
CA GLY A 15 -12.29 3.50 -8.92
C GLY A 15 -13.35 2.82 -9.77
N ASN A 16 -13.36 3.04 -11.09
CA ASN A 16 -14.35 2.44 -11.98
C ASN A 16 -13.96 0.97 -12.28
N PRO A 17 -14.84 -0.02 -12.03
CA PRO A 17 -14.58 -1.41 -12.40
C PRO A 17 -14.45 -1.62 -13.91
N ASP A 18 -15.04 -0.75 -14.73
CA ASP A 18 -14.96 -0.83 -16.20
C ASP A 18 -13.65 -0.25 -16.77
N THR A 19 -12.76 0.27 -15.93
CA THR A 19 -11.50 0.85 -16.40
C THR A 19 -10.59 -0.25 -16.95
N PRO A 20 -10.09 -0.12 -18.19
CA PRO A 20 -9.27 -1.17 -18.78
C PRO A 20 -7.92 -1.31 -18.05
N PRO A 21 -7.32 -2.52 -18.03
CA PRO A 21 -6.05 -2.80 -17.36
C PRO A 21 -4.92 -1.82 -17.73
N ASP A 22 -4.76 -1.52 -19.02
CA ASP A 22 -3.74 -0.60 -19.50
C ASP A 22 -3.95 0.82 -18.96
N ARG A 23 -5.21 1.25 -18.83
CA ARG A 23 -5.54 2.54 -18.22
C ARG A 23 -5.25 2.56 -16.73
N MET A 24 -5.52 1.46 -16.02
CA MET A 24 -5.14 1.35 -14.60
C MET A 24 -3.61 1.43 -14.43
N ARG A 25 -2.82 0.82 -15.32
CA ARG A 25 -1.35 0.95 -15.34
C ARG A 25 -0.91 2.40 -15.55
N GLU A 26 -1.51 3.11 -16.51
CA GLU A 26 -1.21 4.53 -16.70
C GLU A 26 -1.50 5.35 -15.44
N LEU A 27 -2.62 5.10 -14.77
CA LEU A 27 -3.06 5.83 -13.58
C LEU A 27 -2.09 5.67 -12.38
N ILE A 28 -1.48 4.50 -12.20
CA ILE A 28 -0.52 4.28 -11.10
C ILE A 28 0.84 4.97 -11.34
N HIS A 29 1.15 5.29 -12.60
CA HIS A 29 2.37 5.96 -13.02
C HIS A 29 2.23 7.48 -13.14
N LEU A 30 1.02 8.03 -12.97
CA LEU A 30 0.84 9.47 -13.02
C LEU A 30 1.64 10.17 -11.92
N GLU A 31 2.30 11.25 -12.30
CA GLU A 31 2.97 12.12 -11.35
C GLU A 31 1.93 12.86 -10.50
N GLY A 32 2.11 12.80 -9.18
CA GLY A 32 1.23 13.44 -8.23
C GLY A 32 1.45 12.92 -6.82
N ASN A 33 1.48 13.83 -5.86
CA ASN A 33 1.51 13.50 -4.44
C ASN A 33 0.13 13.78 -3.83
N ARG A 34 -0.30 12.93 -2.89
CA ARG A 34 -1.48 13.18 -2.05
C ARG A 34 -1.38 14.53 -1.30
N ALA A 35 -0.15 14.96 -1.00
CA ALA A 35 0.12 16.20 -0.29
C ALA A 35 -0.21 17.48 -1.09
N ASP A 36 -0.26 17.40 -2.43
CA ASP A 36 -0.42 18.59 -3.27
C ASP A 36 -1.86 19.11 -3.33
N GLY A 37 -2.83 18.42 -2.71
CA GLY A 37 -4.22 18.86 -2.53
C GLY A 37 -5.08 18.97 -3.80
N ASP A 38 -4.44 19.24 -4.94
CA ASP A 38 -5.05 19.50 -6.25
C ASP A 38 -4.73 18.38 -7.27
N SER A 39 -3.81 17.48 -6.90
CA SER A 39 -3.39 16.36 -7.74
C SER A 39 -4.32 15.15 -7.52
N ASP A 40 -5.37 15.06 -8.34
CA ASP A 40 -6.22 13.84 -8.46
C ASP A 40 -5.37 12.57 -8.68
N ALA A 41 -4.19 12.72 -9.32
CA ALA A 41 -3.22 11.66 -9.55
C ALA A 41 -2.64 11.03 -8.26
N GLY A 42 -2.46 11.82 -7.19
CA GLY A 42 -1.88 11.33 -5.93
C GLY A 42 -2.70 10.24 -5.26
N TRP A 43 -4.02 10.25 -5.49
CA TRP A 43 -4.98 9.29 -4.97
C TRP A 43 -5.21 8.10 -5.90
N CYS A 44 -4.73 8.16 -7.15
CA CYS A 44 -5.00 7.10 -8.13
C CYS A 44 -4.39 5.76 -7.70
N ARG A 45 -3.17 5.75 -7.14
CA ARG A 45 -2.50 4.52 -6.68
C ARG A 45 -3.31 3.74 -5.64
N GLU A 46 -3.84 4.41 -4.63
CA GLU A 46 -4.64 3.74 -3.59
C GLU A 46 -6.01 3.31 -4.10
N ILE A 47 -6.64 4.09 -4.99
CA ILE A 47 -7.96 3.76 -5.52
C ILE A 47 -7.85 2.57 -6.47
N VAL A 48 -6.82 2.53 -7.33
CA VAL A 48 -6.54 1.34 -8.16
C VAL A 48 -6.21 0.15 -7.27
N ALA A 49 -5.41 0.31 -6.21
CA ALA A 49 -5.11 -0.77 -5.27
C ALA A 49 -6.37 -1.35 -4.61
N ALA A 50 -7.38 -0.52 -4.33
CA ALA A 50 -8.66 -0.94 -3.74
C ALA A 50 -9.71 -1.37 -4.78
N ASN A 51 -9.44 -1.23 -6.08
CA ASN A 51 -10.41 -1.51 -7.13
C ASN A 51 -10.64 -3.05 -7.23
N PRO A 52 -11.89 -3.54 -7.14
CA PRO A 52 -12.19 -4.96 -7.24
C PRO A 52 -11.96 -5.55 -8.64
N SER A 53 -11.74 -4.72 -9.65
CA SER A 53 -11.39 -5.14 -11.02
C SER A 53 -9.91 -4.91 -11.36
N ALA A 54 -9.09 -4.56 -10.35
CA ALA A 54 -7.67 -4.37 -10.56
C ALA A 54 -6.99 -5.67 -10.99
N PRO A 55 -6.20 -5.65 -12.07
CA PRO A 55 -5.55 -6.84 -12.58
C PRO A 55 -4.33 -7.20 -11.70
N ALA A 56 -4.00 -8.48 -11.63
CA ALA A 56 -3.03 -9.01 -10.66
C ALA A 56 -1.61 -8.45 -10.83
N ASP A 57 -1.23 -8.12 -12.05
CA ASP A 57 0.04 -7.49 -12.40
C ASP A 57 0.15 -6.06 -11.89
N VAL A 58 -0.92 -5.26 -12.00
CA VAL A 58 -0.99 -3.90 -11.45
C VAL A 58 -0.93 -3.94 -9.93
N LEU A 59 -1.67 -4.87 -9.31
CA LEU A 59 -1.61 -5.06 -7.85
C LEU A 59 -0.22 -5.50 -7.40
N ALA A 60 0.48 -6.34 -8.17
CA ALA A 60 1.83 -6.77 -7.87
C ALA A 60 2.83 -5.61 -7.90
N GLU A 61 2.68 -4.71 -8.88
CA GLU A 61 3.50 -3.50 -8.97
C GLU A 61 3.26 -2.56 -7.78
N LEU A 62 2.00 -2.31 -7.44
CA LEU A 62 1.63 -1.49 -6.28
C LEU A 62 2.12 -2.09 -4.96
N ALA A 63 2.12 -3.41 -4.82
CA ALA A 63 2.67 -4.10 -3.65
C ALA A 63 4.20 -3.96 -3.56
N ALA A 64 4.89 -3.86 -4.69
CA ALA A 64 6.34 -3.69 -4.74
C ALA A 64 6.80 -2.24 -4.51
N ASP A 65 5.90 -1.26 -4.62
CA ASP A 65 6.20 0.15 -4.37
C ASP A 65 6.43 0.40 -2.88
N GLN A 66 7.70 0.42 -2.46
CA GLN A 66 8.11 0.67 -1.07
C GLN A 66 7.84 2.10 -0.59
N ASN A 67 7.66 3.05 -1.50
CA ASN A 67 7.46 4.47 -1.14
C ASN A 67 6.01 4.78 -0.78
N ASP A 68 5.05 3.96 -1.23
CA ASP A 68 3.62 4.20 -1.01
C ASP A 68 2.97 3.13 -0.13
N CYS A 69 3.04 3.32 1.19
CA CYS A 69 2.42 2.39 2.14
C CYS A 69 0.89 2.33 2.04
N ILE A 70 0.23 3.39 1.55
CA ILE A 70 -1.22 3.43 1.42
C ILE A 70 -1.67 2.58 0.22
N ALA A 71 -0.92 2.65 -0.89
CA ALA A 71 -1.17 1.76 -2.03
C ALA A 71 -0.99 0.29 -1.63
N ARG A 72 0.10 -0.06 -0.93
CA ARG A 72 0.33 -1.43 -0.43
C ARG A 72 -0.76 -1.89 0.54
N LEU A 73 -1.26 -1.00 1.40
CA LEU A 73 -2.39 -1.30 2.28
C LEU A 73 -3.66 -1.63 1.47
N GLY A 74 -3.94 -0.85 0.41
CA GLY A 74 -5.05 -1.12 -0.50
C GLY A 74 -4.94 -2.51 -1.14
N VAL A 75 -3.75 -2.90 -1.58
CA VAL A 75 -3.50 -4.24 -2.14
C VAL A 75 -3.77 -5.33 -1.10
N ALA A 76 -3.28 -5.18 0.13
CA ALA A 76 -3.50 -6.15 1.20
C ALA A 76 -4.99 -6.34 1.55
N GLN A 77 -5.77 -5.27 1.45
CA GLN A 77 -7.21 -5.28 1.71
C GLN A 77 -8.06 -5.70 0.51
N ASN A 78 -7.50 -5.69 -0.70
CA ASN A 78 -8.28 -5.91 -1.92
C ASN A 78 -8.79 -7.36 -2.01
N PRO A 79 -10.11 -7.61 -2.14
CA PRO A 79 -10.68 -8.95 -2.27
C PRO A 79 -10.15 -9.76 -3.44
N VAL A 80 -9.73 -9.13 -4.55
CA VAL A 80 -9.19 -9.84 -5.73
C VAL A 80 -7.68 -10.08 -5.67
N ALA A 81 -6.98 -9.50 -4.69
CA ALA A 81 -5.56 -9.78 -4.49
C ALA A 81 -5.34 -11.27 -4.16
N THR A 82 -4.43 -11.90 -4.89
CA THR A 82 -4.11 -13.32 -4.73
C THR A 82 -3.45 -13.58 -3.37
N ALA A 83 -3.65 -14.77 -2.80
CA ALA A 83 -3.00 -15.15 -1.54
C ALA A 83 -1.48 -15.00 -1.61
N ARG A 84 -0.86 -15.41 -2.73
CA ARG A 84 0.58 -15.26 -2.98
C ARG A 84 1.06 -13.81 -2.96
N LEU A 85 0.25 -12.89 -3.47
CA LEU A 85 0.58 -11.46 -3.42
C LEU A 85 0.43 -10.90 -2.01
N VAL A 86 -0.60 -11.32 -1.29
CA VAL A 86 -0.82 -10.91 0.10
C VAL A 86 0.29 -11.45 1.01
N GLU A 87 0.79 -12.66 0.75
CA GLU A 87 1.94 -13.25 1.45
C GLU A 87 3.19 -12.36 1.38
N THR A 88 3.44 -11.68 0.26
CA THR A 88 4.60 -10.78 0.15
C THR A 88 4.48 -9.55 1.05
N LEU A 89 3.27 -9.22 1.50
CA LEU A 89 2.98 -8.07 2.34
C LEU A 89 2.93 -8.43 3.84
N VAL A 90 3.02 -9.71 4.21
CA VAL A 90 2.95 -10.17 5.62
C VAL A 90 4.08 -9.61 6.49
N ASP A 91 5.24 -9.37 5.90
CA ASP A 91 6.43 -8.81 6.55
C ASP A 91 6.71 -7.36 6.08
N ASP A 92 5.67 -6.64 5.64
CA ASP A 92 5.80 -5.25 5.22
C ASP A 92 6.38 -4.39 6.37
N PRO A 93 7.34 -3.49 6.08
CA PRO A 93 7.90 -2.60 7.10
C PRO A 93 6.84 -1.72 7.78
N ASN A 94 5.73 -1.45 7.10
CA ASN A 94 4.58 -0.79 7.68
C ASN A 94 3.66 -1.79 8.39
N THR A 95 3.58 -1.66 9.71
CA THR A 95 2.75 -2.51 10.57
C THR A 95 1.28 -2.57 10.16
N MET A 96 0.71 -1.51 9.56
CA MET A 96 -0.68 -1.52 9.09
C MET A 96 -0.85 -2.46 7.88
N VAL A 97 0.06 -2.37 6.91
CA VAL A 97 0.07 -3.22 5.71
C VAL A 97 0.27 -4.67 6.11
N ALA A 98 1.28 -4.94 6.95
CA ALA A 98 1.57 -6.27 7.46
C ALA A 98 0.40 -6.88 8.22
N ASN A 99 -0.26 -6.11 9.09
CA ASN A 99 -1.44 -6.58 9.81
C ASN A 99 -2.62 -6.88 8.88
N ALA A 100 -2.90 -6.03 7.89
CA ALA A 100 -3.97 -6.27 6.93
C ALA A 100 -3.73 -7.56 6.12
N ALA A 101 -2.50 -7.78 5.67
CA ALA A 101 -2.13 -9.00 4.97
C ALA A 101 -2.26 -10.25 5.85
N ARG A 102 -1.79 -10.16 7.10
CA ARG A 102 -1.85 -11.25 8.07
C ARG A 102 -3.28 -11.59 8.45
N GLU A 103 -4.12 -10.59 8.69
CA GLU A 103 -5.53 -10.77 8.98
C GLU A 103 -6.24 -11.51 7.84
N ARG A 104 -5.96 -11.13 6.59
CA ARG A 104 -6.51 -11.79 5.39
C ARG A 104 -6.08 -13.26 5.28
N LEU A 105 -4.88 -13.59 5.71
CA LEU A 105 -4.35 -14.95 5.71
C LEU A 105 -4.65 -15.73 7.01
N GLY A 106 -5.38 -15.14 7.97
CA GLY A 106 -5.65 -15.76 9.26
C GLY A 106 -4.41 -15.93 10.16
N LEU A 107 -3.35 -15.16 9.89
CA LEU A 107 -2.11 -15.16 10.64
C LEU A 107 -2.21 -14.26 11.89
N PRO A 108 -1.44 -14.55 12.96
CA PRO A 108 -1.38 -13.66 14.12
C PRO A 108 -0.85 -12.29 13.70
N LYS A 109 -1.24 -11.20 14.37
CA LYS A 109 -0.80 -9.83 14.07
C LYS A 109 0.73 -9.73 13.95
N HIS A 110 1.19 -8.83 13.08
CA HIS A 110 2.61 -8.58 12.87
C HIS A 110 3.24 -8.25 14.23
N PRO A 111 4.27 -8.99 14.66
CA PRO A 111 4.93 -8.73 15.92
C PRO A 111 5.41 -7.28 15.89
N LEU A 112 5.03 -6.50 16.91
CA LEU A 112 5.62 -5.17 17.07
C LEU A 112 7.14 -5.38 17.02
N PRO A 113 7.89 -4.58 16.27
CA PRO A 113 9.32 -4.61 16.42
C PRO A 113 9.57 -4.41 17.91
N GLY A 114 10.07 -5.45 18.59
CA GLY A 114 10.58 -5.32 19.94
C GLY A 114 11.54 -4.13 19.94
N PRO A 115 11.77 -3.45 21.07
CA PRO A 115 12.60 -2.26 21.11
C PRO A 115 13.83 -2.48 20.23
N ARG A 116 13.90 -1.77 19.11
CA ARG A 116 14.99 -1.92 18.16
C ARG A 116 16.21 -1.39 18.89
N VAL A 117 16.95 -2.27 19.56
CA VAL A 117 18.29 -1.96 20.06
C VAL A 117 19.17 -1.88 18.82
N MET A 118 19.06 -0.75 18.11
CA MET A 118 19.81 -0.50 16.89
C MET A 118 21.22 -0.09 17.31
N GLY A 119 22.06 -1.11 17.49
CA GLY A 119 23.48 -0.96 17.82
C GLY A 119 23.88 -1.76 19.05
N GLY A 120 24.58 -2.87 18.83
CA GLY A 120 25.42 -3.51 19.84
C GLY A 120 24.68 -4.31 20.94
N PRO A 121 25.42 -5.14 21.69
CA PRO A 121 24.86 -6.14 22.59
C PRO A 121 24.44 -5.51 23.93
N PHE A 122 23.69 -4.41 23.95
CA PHE A 122 23.33 -3.75 25.20
C PHE A 122 22.38 -4.59 26.04
N ARG A 123 22.94 -5.40 26.94
CA ARG A 123 22.19 -6.18 27.92
C ARG A 123 21.99 -5.32 29.16
N PHE A 124 20.75 -4.94 29.43
CA PHE A 124 20.40 -4.28 30.68
C PHE A 124 20.49 -5.28 31.83
N ASN A 125 21.35 -5.00 32.81
CA ASN A 125 21.48 -5.82 34.01
C ASN A 125 20.58 -5.27 35.14
N PRO A 126 19.47 -5.95 35.50
CA PRO A 126 18.51 -5.45 36.48
C PRO A 126 19.06 -5.42 37.92
N ARG A 127 20.21 -6.04 38.17
CA ARG A 127 20.86 -6.05 39.49
C ARG A 127 21.78 -4.84 39.70
N THR A 128 22.30 -4.26 38.62
CA THR A 128 23.28 -3.15 38.69
C THR A 128 22.78 -1.85 38.07
N GLY A 129 21.66 -1.88 37.33
CA GLY A 129 21.08 -0.70 36.68
C GLY A 129 21.92 -0.12 35.55
N ARG A 130 22.87 -0.89 35.02
CA ARG A 130 23.79 -0.46 33.95
C ARG A 130 23.56 -1.26 32.67
N PHE A 131 23.86 -0.64 31.54
CA PHE A 131 23.89 -1.26 30.21
C PHE A 131 25.30 -1.81 29.95
N GLU A 132 25.42 -3.08 29.53
CA GLU A 132 26.67 -3.75 29.13
C GLU A 132 26.73 -3.98 27.62
#